data_AF-A0A645EIB6-F1
#
_entry.id   AF-A0A645EIB6-F1
#
_cell.length_a   1.000
_cell.length_b   1.000
_cell.length_c   1.000
_cell.angle_alpha   90.00
_cell.angle_beta   90.00
_cell.angle_gamma   90.00
#
_symmetry.space_group_name_H-M   'P 1'
#
loop_
_entity.id
_entity.type
_entity.pdbx_description
1 polymer ?
#
loop_
_entity_poly.entity_id
_entity_poly.type
_entity_poly.pdbx_seq_one_letter_code
_entity_poly.pdbx_strand_id
1 'polypeptide(L)'
;MCNKKTFLLINSLVKSNNEQKIILQKWLSATEYVPQEKIAAVKSVYDELGIRMYCEQQIEMYCERAENCLMQLNVPDERKLQLKDIIYNLREREV
;
A
#
# COMPACT_ATOMS: atom_id res chain seq x y z
N MET A 1 11.84 17.16 -1.90
CA MET A 1 11.09 15.98 -1.42
C MET A 1 11.97 14.75 -1.56
N CYS A 2 12.20 13.98 -0.49
CA CYS A 2 13.00 12.74 -0.56
C CYS A 2 12.24 11.67 -1.38
N ASN A 3 12.89 11.06 -2.37
CA ASN A 3 12.37 9.93 -3.14
C ASN A 3 12.31 8.65 -2.28
N LYS A 4 11.50 8.69 -1.21
CA LYS A 4 11.35 7.58 -0.28
C LYS A 4 10.80 6.38 -1.06
N LYS A 5 11.47 5.23 -0.92
CA LYS A 5 11.05 3.95 -1.51
C LYS A 5 9.83 3.43 -0.74
N THR A 6 8.67 4.05 -0.95
CA THR A 6 7.41 3.69 -0.29
C THR A 6 6.76 2.49 -0.98
N PHE A 7 5.87 1.80 -0.25
CA PHE A 7 5.07 0.71 -0.80
C PHE A 7 4.32 1.13 -2.07
N LEU A 8 3.69 2.31 -2.04
CA LEU A 8 2.98 2.89 -3.19
C LEU A 8 3.89 3.03 -4.41
N LEU A 9 5.08 3.62 -4.23
CA LEU A 9 6.02 3.86 -5.33
C LEU A 9 6.55 2.56 -5.92
N ILE A 10 6.96 1.62 -5.05
CA ILE A 10 7.51 0.33 -5.49
C ILE A 10 6.46 -0.45 -6.29
N ASN A 11 5.23 -0.57 -5.77
CA ASN A 11 4.18 -1.29 -6.47
C ASN A 11 3.75 -0.59 -7.76
N SER A 12 3.77 0.74 -7.80
CA SER A 12 3.51 1.50 -9.03
C SER A 12 4.57 1.23 -10.09
N LEU A 13 5.84 1.17 -9.73
CA LEU A 13 6.93 0.83 -10.66
C LEU A 13 6.83 -0.61 -11.18
N VAL A 14 6.38 -1.55 -10.35
CA VAL A 14 6.18 -2.96 -10.75
C VAL A 14 5.00 -3.10 -11.70
N LYS A 15 3.88 -2.42 -11.43
CA LYS A 15 2.62 -2.56 -12.18
C LYS A 15 2.50 -1.62 -13.40
N SER A 16 3.35 -0.61 -13.51
CA SER A 16 3.31 0.36 -14.60
C SER A 16 3.67 -0.24 -15.95
N ASN A 17 2.94 0.23 -16.97
CA ASN A 17 3.32 0.07 -18.36
C ASN A 17 4.53 0.96 -18.70
N ASN A 18 5.03 0.87 -19.94
CA ASN A 18 6.23 1.61 -20.35
C ASN A 18 6.07 3.13 -20.26
N GLU A 19 4.90 3.67 -20.62
CA GLU A 19 4.63 5.11 -20.58
C GLU A 19 4.60 5.64 -19.15
N GLN A 20 3.90 4.94 -18.26
CA GLN A 20 3.82 5.26 -16.83
C GLN A 20 5.19 5.15 -16.15
N LYS A 21 6.01 4.15 -16.53
CA LYS A 21 7.39 4.04 -16.03
C LYS A 21 8.24 5.24 -16.42
N ILE A 22 8.13 5.72 -17.66
CA ILE A 22 8.86 6.91 -18.12
C ILE A 22 8.44 8.14 -17.28
N ILE A 23 7.13 8.32 -17.04
CA ILE A 23 6.61 9.42 -16.21
C ILE A 23 7.18 9.31 -14.78
N LEU A 24 7.08 8.14 -14.14
CA LEU A 24 7.59 7.93 -12.79
C LEU A 24 9.10 8.15 -12.70
N GLN A 25 9.87 7.63 -13.66
CA GLN A 25 11.33 7.80 -13.70
C GLN A 25 11.72 9.27 -13.88
N LYS A 26 11.04 10.01 -14.77
CA LYS A 26 11.25 11.45 -14.96
C LYS A 26 11.11 12.20 -13.63
N TRP A 27 10.06 11.92 -12.87
CA TRP A 27 9.83 12.60 -11.58
C TRP A 27 10.76 12.13 -10.47
N LEU A 28 11.27 10.90 -10.53
CA LEU A 28 12.26 10.38 -9.58
C LEU A 28 13.66 10.94 -9.82
N SER A 29 14.06 11.19 -11.08
CA SER A 29 15.36 11.74 -11.43
C SER A 29 15.41 13.28 -11.43
N ALA A 30 14.26 13.95 -11.46
CA ALA A 30 14.19 15.40 -11.43
C ALA A 30 14.87 15.99 -10.18
N THR A 31 15.84 16.88 -10.41
CA THR A 31 16.56 17.65 -9.38
C THR A 31 15.88 18.99 -9.09
N GLU A 32 15.31 19.62 -10.13
CA GLU A 32 14.55 20.86 -10.06
C GLU A 32 13.12 20.60 -10.57
N TYR A 33 12.13 20.94 -9.74
CA TYR A 33 10.72 20.76 -10.07
C TYR A 33 9.83 21.55 -9.13
N VAL A 34 8.63 21.88 -9.59
CA VAL A 34 7.56 22.39 -8.73
C VAL A 34 6.98 21.22 -7.94
N PRO A 35 7.00 21.22 -6.59
CA PRO A 35 6.53 20.09 -5.80
C PRO A 35 5.09 19.68 -6.09
N GLN A 36 4.20 20.65 -6.33
CA GLN A 36 2.79 20.38 -6.63
C GLN A 36 2.60 19.63 -7.95
N GLU A 37 3.35 19.99 -8.99
CA GLU A 37 3.29 19.31 -10.28
C GLU A 37 3.76 17.86 -10.18
N LYS A 38 4.85 17.61 -9.42
CA LYS A 38 5.33 16.26 -9.15
C LYS A 38 4.28 15.43 -8.42
N ILE A 39 3.66 15.99 -7.39
CA ILE A 39 2.63 15.28 -6.61
C ILE A 39 1.44 14.95 -7.51
N ALA A 40 0.95 15.92 -8.29
CA ALA A 40 -0.20 15.73 -9.16
C ALA A 40 0.08 14.63 -10.21
N ALA A 41 1.24 14.68 -10.87
CA ALA A 41 1.59 13.70 -11.89
C ALA A 41 1.81 12.29 -11.32
N VAL A 42 2.52 12.15 -10.19
CA VAL A 42 2.70 10.84 -9.53
C VAL A 42 1.37 10.30 -9.01
N LYS A 43 0.49 11.16 -8.50
CA LYS A 43 -0.84 10.75 -8.05
C LYS A 43 -1.72 10.27 -9.21
N SER A 44 -1.70 10.96 -10.36
CA SER A 44 -2.41 10.50 -11.57
C SER A 44 -1.99 9.08 -11.97
N VAL A 45 -0.69 8.80 -11.95
CA VAL A 45 -0.19 7.44 -12.25
C VAL A 45 -0.67 6.42 -11.23
N TYR A 46 -0.74 6.78 -9.94
CA TYR A 46 -1.28 5.88 -8.90
C TYR A 46 -2.77 5.60 -9.10
N ASP A 47 -3.54 6.61 -9.47
CA ASP A 47 -4.97 6.49 -9.73
C ASP A 47 -5.23 5.63 -10.97
N GLU A 48 -4.51 5.85 -12.07
CA GLU A 48 -4.57 5.03 -13.30
C GLU A 48 -4.22 3.55 -13.04
N LEU A 49 -3.24 3.31 -12.16
CA LEU A 49 -2.80 1.96 -11.79
C LEU A 49 -3.71 1.29 -10.76
N GLY A 50 -4.70 2.00 -10.22
CA GLY A 50 -5.57 1.48 -9.17
C GLY A 50 -4.80 1.11 -7.90
N ILE A 51 -3.72 1.82 -7.59
CA ILE A 51 -2.82 1.48 -6.47
C ILE A 51 -3.55 1.49 -5.13
N ARG A 52 -4.52 2.39 -4.97
CA ARG A 52 -5.38 2.42 -3.78
C ARG A 52 -6.13 1.11 -3.58
N MET A 53 -6.87 0.67 -4.60
CA MET A 53 -7.61 -0.59 -4.57
C MET A 53 -6.68 -1.78 -4.32
N TYR A 54 -5.49 -1.77 -4.95
CA TYR A 54 -4.49 -2.78 -4.69
C TYR A 54 -4.01 -2.79 -3.23
N CYS A 55 -3.76 -1.62 -2.63
CA CYS A 55 -3.40 -1.52 -1.22
C CYS A 55 -4.51 -2.08 -0.31
N GLU A 56 -5.77 -1.72 -0.57
CA GLU A 56 -6.93 -2.22 0.16
C GLU A 56 -7.02 -3.75 0.08
N GLN A 57 -6.83 -4.34 -1.11
CA GLN A 57 -6.77 -5.80 -1.29
C GLN A 57 -5.60 -6.44 -0.54
N GLN A 58 -4.43 -5.80 -0.50
CA GLN A 58 -3.30 -6.33 0.26
C GLN A 58 -3.57 -6.29 1.76
N ILE A 59 -4.20 -5.22 2.28
CA ILE A 59 -4.60 -5.12 3.68
C ILE A 59 -5.54 -6.28 4.04
N GLU A 60 -6.58 -6.50 3.24
CA GLU A 60 -7.54 -7.58 3.48
C GLU A 60 -6.84 -8.95 3.48
N MET A 61 -6.06 -9.24 2.43
CA MET A 61 -5.32 -10.49 2.32
C MET A 61 -4.41 -10.76 3.54
N TYR A 62 -3.70 -9.74 4.03
CA TYR A 62 -2.84 -9.92 5.21
C TYR A 62 -3.63 -10.09 6.51
N CYS A 63 -4.79 -9.42 6.65
CA CYS A 63 -5.67 -9.60 7.80
C CYS A 63 -6.27 -11.01 7.82
N GLU A 64 -6.80 -11.49 6.69
CA GLU A 64 -7.30 -12.87 6.55
C GLU A 64 -6.21 -13.90 6.87
N ARG A 65 -4.98 -13.68 6.41
CA ARG A 65 -3.85 -14.56 6.74
C ARG A 65 -3.55 -14.56 8.24
N ALA A 66 -3.61 -13.40 8.89
CA ALA A 66 -3.40 -13.30 10.33
C ALA A 66 -4.50 -14.05 11.11
N GLU A 67 -5.77 -13.90 10.71
CA GLU A 67 -6.89 -14.64 11.30
C GLU A 67 -6.75 -16.15 11.14
N ASN A 68 -6.39 -16.61 9.94
CA ASN A 68 -6.15 -18.02 9.66
C ASN A 68 -5.01 -18.59 10.52
N CYS A 69 -3.93 -17.83 10.72
CA CYS A 69 -2.85 -18.22 11.64
C CYS A 69 -3.35 -18.36 13.08
N LEU A 70 -4.21 -17.44 13.56
CA LEU A 70 -4.79 -17.54 14.91
C LEU A 70 -5.72 -18.74 15.07
N MET A 71 -6.51 -19.08 14.04
CA MET A 71 -7.40 -20.24 14.08
C MET A 71 -6.63 -21.55 14.22
N GLN A 72 -5.46 -21.67 13.59
CA GLN A 72 -4.61 -22.87 13.65
C GLN A 72 -3.95 -23.10 15.03
N LEU A 73 -3.96 -22.10 15.92
CA LEU A 73 -3.40 -22.26 17.26
C LEU A 73 -4.33 -23.10 18.15
N ASN A 74 -3.80 -24.19 18.71
CA ASN A 74 -4.52 -25.04 19.66
C ASN A 74 -4.49 -24.46 21.09
N VAL A 75 -5.08 -23.28 21.26
CA VAL A 75 -5.25 -22.60 22.56
C VAL A 75 -6.70 -22.14 22.71
N PRO A 76 -7.21 -21.98 23.95
CA PRO A 76 -8.54 -21.44 24.17
C PRO A 76 -8.72 -20.08 23.47
N ASP A 77 -9.88 -19.87 22.85
CA ASP A 77 -10.16 -18.68 22.05
C ASP A 77 -10.09 -17.38 22.85
N GLU A 78 -10.35 -17.43 24.16
CA GLU A 78 -10.19 -16.31 25.09
C GLU A 78 -8.77 -15.71 25.02
N ARG A 79 -7.75 -16.56 24.83
CA ARG A 79 -6.35 -16.11 24.72
C ARG A 79 -6.05 -15.43 23.39
N LYS A 80 -6.92 -15.61 22.38
CA LYS A 80 -6.77 -15.01 21.04
C LYS A 80 -7.52 -13.69 20.92
N LEU A 81 -8.40 -13.34 21.86
CA LEU A 81 -9.28 -12.17 21.78
C LEU A 81 -8.52 -10.86 21.55
N GLN A 82 -7.45 -10.62 22.30
CA GLN A 82 -6.64 -9.40 22.16
C GLN A 82 -5.99 -9.29 20.77
N LEU A 83 -5.56 -10.41 20.19
CA LEU A 83 -4.97 -10.41 18.85
C LEU A 83 -6.02 -10.23 17.76
N LYS A 84 -7.21 -10.82 17.93
CA LYS A 84 -8.36 -10.60 17.03
C LYS A 84 -8.78 -9.12 17.02
N ASP A 85 -8.82 -8.48 18.20
CA ASP A 85 -9.13 -7.05 18.32
C ASP A 85 -8.09 -6.17 17.61
N ILE A 86 -6.80 -6.48 17.73
CA ILE A 86 -5.75 -5.76 16.98
C ILE A 86 -5.95 -5.91 15.46
N ILE A 87 -6.25 -7.12 14.97
CA ILE A 87 -6.48 -7.35 13.53
C ILE A 87 -7.68 -6.52 13.05
N TYR A 88 -8.79 -6.56 13.78
CA TYR A 88 -9.98 -5.77 13.46
C TYR A 88 -9.68 -4.27 13.42
N ASN A 89 -9.02 -3.74 14.45
CA ASN A 89 -8.65 -2.33 14.53
C ASN A 89 -7.64 -1.90 13.44
N LEU A 90 -6.78 -2.82 12.96
CA LEU A 90 -5.87 -2.53 11.85
C LEU A 90 -6.58 -2.51 10.50
N ARG A 91 -7.62 -3.34 10.32
CA ARG A 91 -8.44 -3.42 9.11
C ARG A 91 -9.31 -2.18 8.93
N GLU A 92 -9.99 -1.73 9.99
CA GLU A 92 -10.96 -0.62 9.97
C GLU A 92 -10.31 0.78 10.13
N ARG A 93 -8.99 0.90 9.99
CA ARG A 93 -8.31 2.20 10.07
C ARG A 93 -8.64 3.05 8.85
N GLU A 94 -9.63 3.92 8.98
CA GLU A 94 -9.73 5.11 8.13
C GLU A 94 -8.65 6.14 8.51
N VAL A 95 -8.05 6.76 7.49
CA VAL A 95 -7.03 7.83 7.62
C VAL A 95 -7.55 9.09 6.97
#